data_AF-A0A2K2UA72-F1
#
_entry.id   AF-A0A2K2UA72-F1
#
_cell.length_a   1.000
_cell.length_b   1.000
_cell.length_c   1.000
_cell.angle_alpha   90.00
_cell.angle_beta   90.00
_cell.angle_gamma   90.00
#
_symmetry.space_group_name_H-M   'P 1'
#
loop_
_entity.id
_entity.type
_entity.pdbx_description
1 polymer ?
#
loop_
_entity_poly.entity_id
_entity_poly.type
_entity_poly.pdbx_seq_one_letter_code
_entity_poly.pdbx_strand_id
1 'polypeptide(L)'
;MQAERYFGTYARFETASKREAAALLGADNLVGDMFEIVFETEADTSVAWLRNRFGGMIGYFDTETSRTLNVLSARGWNLHAILSFVAFSDSPKPGYYWGQAALLCFDKKYKQAFDIFLKNISKRLAGGVRPDISLGEQGIEKVIESGGVWTPKDTVKLPPKEEGTAIVKDSRKFSEKLIEQSRQGNKGCYAASWVLLLGIVALILFSLKTCGVI
;
A
#
# COMPACT_ATOMS: atom_id res chain seq x y z
N MET A 1 -7.87 -0.85 -24.16
CA MET A 1 -8.78 0.26 -23.85
C MET A 1 -8.81 0.40 -22.33
N GLN A 2 -8.19 1.45 -21.79
CA GLN A 2 -8.34 1.79 -20.37
C GLN A 2 -9.72 2.45 -20.21
N ALA A 3 -10.48 2.03 -19.22
CA ALA A 3 -11.79 2.58 -18.93
C ALA A 3 -11.69 4.06 -18.52
N GLU A 4 -12.68 4.88 -18.86
CA GLU A 4 -12.70 6.32 -18.53
C GLU A 4 -12.73 6.62 -17.02
N ARG A 5 -12.75 5.60 -16.15
CA ARG A 5 -13.03 5.73 -14.71
C ARG A 5 -11.95 5.11 -13.81
N TYR A 6 -11.14 4.20 -14.36
CA TYR A 6 -10.18 3.40 -13.60
C TYR A 6 -9.00 2.97 -14.47
N PHE A 7 -7.82 2.98 -13.87
CA PHE A 7 -6.58 2.45 -14.42
C PHE A 7 -5.90 1.58 -13.36
N GLY A 8 -5.63 0.33 -13.74
CA GLY A 8 -4.98 -0.64 -12.87
C GLY A 8 -3.89 -1.40 -13.61
N THR A 9 -2.68 -1.43 -13.04
CA THR A 9 -1.55 -2.19 -13.61
C THR A 9 -0.49 -2.49 -12.57
N TYR A 10 0.39 -3.45 -12.83
CA TYR A 10 1.63 -3.61 -12.08
C TYR A 10 2.76 -2.91 -12.82
N ALA A 11 3.39 -1.93 -12.17
CA ALA A 11 4.51 -1.19 -12.74
C ALA A 11 5.80 -1.47 -11.96
N ARG A 12 6.90 -1.57 -12.70
CA ARG A 12 8.26 -1.68 -12.14
C ARG A 12 8.73 -0.31 -11.67
N PHE A 13 9.35 -0.26 -10.52
CA PHE A 13 10.04 0.94 -10.02
C PHE A 13 11.49 0.59 -9.68
N GLU A 14 12.35 1.58 -9.83
CA GLU A 14 13.76 1.51 -9.50
C GLU A 14 14.08 2.27 -8.22
N THR A 15 15.20 1.94 -7.58
CA THR A 15 15.70 2.67 -6.41
C THR A 15 16.80 3.64 -6.82
N ALA A 16 16.80 4.82 -6.22
CA ALA A 16 17.78 5.86 -6.54
C ALA A 16 19.19 5.53 -6.06
N SER A 17 19.30 4.80 -4.94
CA SER A 17 20.60 4.39 -4.41
C SER A 17 20.50 3.13 -3.54
N LYS A 18 21.68 2.63 -3.12
CA LYS A 18 21.81 1.54 -2.14
C LYS A 18 21.12 1.83 -0.81
N ARG A 19 20.97 3.11 -0.43
CA ARG A 19 20.30 3.52 0.81
C ARG A 19 18.80 3.27 0.71
N GLU A 20 18.15 3.77 -0.34
CA GLU A 20 16.72 3.57 -0.56
C GLU A 20 16.39 2.09 -0.82
N ALA A 21 17.31 1.40 -1.51
CA ALA A 21 17.27 -0.05 -1.63
C ALA A 21 17.28 -0.78 -0.27
N ALA A 22 18.12 -0.36 0.68
CA ALA A 22 18.11 -0.93 2.02
C ALA A 22 16.80 -0.63 2.76
N ALA A 23 16.22 0.56 2.55
CA ALA A 23 14.94 0.92 3.13
C ALA A 23 13.79 0.01 2.66
N LEU A 24 13.81 -0.47 1.40
CA LEU A 24 12.83 -1.44 0.89
C LEU A 24 12.82 -2.77 1.63
N LEU A 25 13.96 -3.20 2.16
CA LEU A 25 14.07 -4.44 2.94
C LEU A 25 13.64 -4.24 4.40
N GLY A 26 13.55 -2.99 4.84
CA GLY A 26 13.22 -2.62 6.20
C GLY A 26 11.74 -2.79 6.57
N ALA A 27 11.49 -2.57 7.86
CA ALA A 27 10.16 -2.58 8.46
C ALA A 27 9.25 -1.45 7.94
N ASP A 28 9.83 -0.42 7.34
CA ASP A 28 9.10 0.77 6.89
C ASP A 28 8.36 0.56 5.58
N ASN A 29 8.76 -0.46 4.81
CA ASN A 29 8.24 -0.76 3.48
C ASN A 29 7.83 -2.24 3.41
N LEU A 30 6.65 -2.56 3.92
CA LEU A 30 6.11 -3.92 3.90
C LEU A 30 5.35 -4.19 2.60
N VAL A 31 5.36 -5.43 2.13
CA VAL A 31 4.51 -5.81 0.99
C VAL A 31 3.05 -5.55 1.35
N GLY A 32 2.29 -4.95 0.45
CA GLY A 32 0.94 -4.46 0.70
C GLY A 32 0.87 -3.05 1.31
N ASP A 33 1.99 -2.41 1.67
CA ASP A 33 1.96 -1.00 2.10
C ASP A 33 1.57 -0.09 0.94
N MET A 34 0.77 0.93 1.26
CA MET A 34 0.38 1.96 0.30
C MET A 34 1.44 3.06 0.28
N PHE A 35 1.81 3.46 -0.93
CA PHE A 35 2.64 4.61 -1.21
C PHE A 35 1.80 5.71 -1.85
N GLU A 36 2.21 6.94 -1.56
CA GLU A 36 1.79 8.12 -2.29
C GLU A 36 2.66 8.29 -3.53
N ILE A 37 2.05 8.75 -4.62
CA ILE A 37 2.75 9.10 -5.85
C ILE A 37 3.01 10.60 -5.84
N VAL A 38 4.28 10.97 -5.82
CA VAL A 38 4.75 12.37 -5.84
C VAL A 38 5.47 12.61 -7.15
N PHE A 39 5.27 13.78 -7.76
CA PHE A 39 5.95 14.12 -9.01
C PHE A 39 7.11 15.08 -8.71
N GLU A 40 8.31 14.70 -9.13
CA GLU A 40 9.50 15.56 -9.07
C GLU A 40 9.96 15.91 -10.48
N THR A 41 10.56 17.08 -10.64
CA THR A 41 11.12 17.50 -11.94
C THR A 41 12.59 17.19 -11.98
N GLU A 42 13.00 16.32 -12.89
CA GLU A 42 14.38 15.90 -13.11
C GLU A 42 14.74 16.10 -14.57
N ALA A 43 15.78 16.90 -14.84
CA ALA A 43 16.24 17.19 -16.21
C ALA A 43 15.09 17.51 -17.19
N ASP A 44 14.23 18.46 -16.80
CA ASP A 44 13.05 18.92 -17.54
C ASP A 44 11.96 17.86 -17.78
N THR A 45 12.05 16.70 -17.11
CA THR A 45 11.03 15.65 -17.17
C THR A 45 10.40 15.45 -15.78
N SER A 46 9.07 15.36 -15.74
CA SER A 46 8.36 15.02 -14.51
C SER A 46 8.39 13.51 -14.26
N VAL A 47 9.05 13.09 -13.19
CA VAL A 47 9.23 11.70 -12.75
C VAL A 47 8.30 11.40 -11.59
N ALA A 48 7.62 10.26 -11.65
CA ALA A 48 6.73 9.79 -10.59
C ALA A 48 7.50 8.97 -9.56
N TRP A 49 7.49 9.43 -8.31
CA TRP A 49 8.16 8.82 -7.18
C TRP A 49 7.19 8.19 -6.19
N LEU A 50 7.65 7.13 -5.53
CA LEU A 50 6.99 6.43 -4.44
C LEU A 50 7.43 7.03 -3.09
N ARG A 51 6.50 7.70 -2.42
CA ARG A 51 6.68 8.18 -1.06
C ARG A 51 5.97 7.26 -0.07
N ASN A 52 6.72 6.74 0.90
CA ASN A 52 6.15 5.87 1.93
C ASN A 52 5.36 6.69 2.96
N ARG A 53 4.60 6.01 3.82
CA ARG A 53 3.78 6.67 4.87
C ARG A 53 4.59 7.46 5.91
N PHE A 54 5.91 7.30 5.93
CA PHE A 54 6.84 7.99 6.84
C PHE A 54 7.56 9.15 6.14
N GLY A 55 7.21 9.46 4.89
CA GLY A 55 7.79 10.56 4.11
C GLY A 55 9.08 10.20 3.37
N GLY A 56 9.55 8.95 3.44
CA GLY A 56 10.71 8.49 2.69
C GLY A 56 10.41 8.32 1.20
N MET A 57 11.29 8.86 0.34
CA MET A 57 11.26 8.64 -1.11
C MET A 57 11.99 7.34 -1.42
N ILE A 58 11.26 6.33 -1.87
CA ILE A 58 11.75 4.95 -1.91
C ILE A 58 12.19 4.51 -3.30
N GLY A 59 11.53 5.02 -4.33
CA GLY A 59 11.86 4.67 -5.70
C GLY A 59 11.05 5.48 -6.69
N TYR A 60 11.37 5.33 -7.97
CA TYR A 60 10.77 6.07 -9.05
C TYR A 60 10.36 5.14 -10.19
N PHE A 61 9.35 5.56 -10.95
CA PHE A 61 8.87 4.85 -12.12
C PHE A 61 9.61 5.29 -13.38
N ASP A 62 9.58 4.45 -14.40
CA ASP A 62 10.09 4.81 -15.73
C ASP A 62 9.32 5.97 -16.37
N THR A 63 9.84 6.47 -17.49
CA THR A 63 9.29 7.63 -18.20
C THR A 63 7.87 7.38 -18.71
N GLU A 64 7.56 6.18 -19.19
CA GLU A 64 6.23 5.85 -19.74
C GLU A 64 5.16 5.83 -18.65
N THR A 65 5.46 5.14 -17.55
CA THR A 65 4.60 5.07 -16.37
C THR A 65 4.43 6.45 -15.76
N SER A 66 5.52 7.23 -15.62
CA SER A 66 5.48 8.59 -15.08
C SER A 66 4.62 9.52 -15.94
N ARG A 67 4.70 9.44 -17.27
CA ARG A 67 3.81 10.19 -18.18
C ARG A 67 2.36 9.80 -18.01
N THR A 68 2.06 8.50 -17.93
CA THR A 68 0.69 8.01 -17.71
C THR A 68 0.14 8.53 -16.38
N LEU A 69 0.90 8.40 -15.30
CA LEU A 69 0.50 8.89 -13.98
C LEU A 69 0.31 10.42 -13.98
N ASN A 70 1.17 11.18 -14.67
CA ASN A 70 1.01 12.63 -14.81
C ASN A 70 -0.32 12.99 -15.50
N VAL A 71 -0.68 12.30 -16.57
CA VAL A 71 -1.96 12.53 -17.26
C VAL A 71 -3.15 12.24 -16.34
N LEU A 72 -3.10 11.14 -15.59
CA LEU A 72 -4.17 10.79 -14.65
C LEU A 72 -4.25 11.79 -13.48
N SER A 73 -3.11 12.25 -12.97
CA SER A 73 -3.02 13.30 -11.95
C SER A 73 -3.62 14.61 -12.45
N ALA A 74 -3.31 15.03 -13.69
CA ALA A 74 -3.86 16.22 -14.33
C ALA A 74 -5.38 16.14 -14.55
N ARG A 75 -5.93 14.95 -14.76
CA ARG A 75 -7.39 14.69 -14.76
C ARG A 75 -8.01 14.77 -13.36
N GLY A 76 -7.21 14.99 -12.33
CA GLY A 76 -7.65 15.07 -10.95
C GLY A 76 -8.01 13.71 -10.35
N TRP A 77 -7.50 12.60 -10.86
CA TRP A 77 -7.77 11.27 -10.30
C TRP A 77 -7.03 11.06 -8.97
N ASN A 78 -7.48 10.08 -8.18
CA ASN A 78 -6.71 9.58 -7.05
C ASN A 78 -5.72 8.53 -7.58
N LEU A 79 -4.45 8.69 -7.21
CA LEU A 79 -3.37 7.82 -7.61
C LEU A 79 -2.85 7.09 -6.37
N HIS A 80 -2.85 5.76 -6.42
CA HIS A 80 -2.32 4.94 -5.34
C HIS A 80 -1.39 3.87 -5.88
N ALA A 81 -0.28 3.67 -5.18
CA ALA A 81 0.64 2.57 -5.40
C ALA A 81 0.65 1.65 -4.18
N ILE A 82 0.68 0.34 -4.39
CA ILE A 82 0.78 -0.65 -3.32
C ILE A 82 2.00 -1.53 -3.57
N LEU A 83 2.89 -1.70 -2.59
CA LEU A 83 4.06 -2.57 -2.75
C LEU A 83 3.62 -4.00 -3.10
N SER A 84 4.01 -4.51 -4.26
CA SER A 84 3.72 -5.90 -4.64
C SER A 84 4.85 -6.83 -4.26
N PHE A 85 6.09 -6.49 -4.63
CA PHE A 85 7.27 -7.27 -4.28
C PHE A 85 8.54 -6.42 -4.41
N VAL A 86 9.63 -6.91 -3.85
CA VAL A 86 10.99 -6.39 -3.99
C VAL A 86 11.88 -7.50 -4.55
N ALA A 87 12.77 -7.12 -5.46
CA ALA A 87 13.74 -7.99 -6.11
C ALA A 87 15.14 -7.37 -6.04
N PHE A 88 16.14 -8.23 -6.20
CA PHE A 88 17.53 -7.87 -6.37
C PHE A 88 18.03 -8.47 -7.68
N SER A 89 18.76 -7.68 -8.46
CA SER A 89 19.45 -8.13 -9.66
C SER A 89 20.95 -7.89 -9.50
N ASP A 90 21.77 -8.90 -9.76
CA ASP A 90 23.23 -8.80 -9.65
C ASP A 90 23.92 -8.15 -10.87
N SER A 91 23.15 -7.92 -11.95
CA SER A 91 23.60 -7.36 -13.23
C SER A 91 22.67 -6.24 -13.72
N PRO A 92 23.23 -5.09 -14.17
CA PRO A 92 24.66 -4.78 -14.23
C PRO A 92 25.27 -4.60 -12.83
N LYS A 93 26.59 -4.79 -12.72
CA LYS A 93 27.33 -4.50 -11.49
C LYS A 93 27.50 -2.99 -11.30
N PRO A 94 27.38 -2.46 -10.08
CA PRO A 94 27.01 -3.16 -8.85
C PRO A 94 25.52 -3.55 -8.83
N GLY A 95 25.19 -4.72 -8.29
CA GLY A 95 23.81 -5.18 -8.20
C GLY A 95 22.91 -4.19 -7.47
N TYR A 96 21.63 -4.19 -7.83
CA TYR A 96 20.65 -3.18 -7.44
C TYR A 96 19.32 -3.81 -7.03
N TYR A 97 18.56 -3.08 -6.22
CA TYR A 97 17.22 -3.47 -5.83
C TYR A 97 16.19 -2.69 -6.63
N TRP A 98 15.10 -3.38 -6.95
CA TRP A 98 13.95 -2.84 -7.65
C TRP A 98 12.69 -3.52 -7.12
N GLY A 99 11.53 -3.05 -7.55
CA GLY A 99 10.28 -3.72 -7.17
C GLY A 99 9.17 -3.50 -8.18
N GLN A 100 8.03 -4.11 -7.90
CA GLN A 100 6.78 -3.74 -8.56
C GLN A 100 5.80 -3.18 -7.56
N ALA A 101 5.09 -2.13 -8.00
CA ALA A 101 3.93 -1.61 -7.32
C ALA A 101 2.67 -1.93 -8.13
N ALA A 102 1.61 -2.31 -7.44
CA ALA A 102 0.27 -2.28 -7.98
C ALA A 102 -0.18 -0.81 -8.04
N LEU A 103 -0.32 -0.27 -9.24
CA LEU A 103 -0.88 1.05 -9.51
C LEU A 103 -2.39 0.92 -9.65
N LEU A 104 -3.13 1.65 -8.83
CA LEU A 104 -4.58 1.73 -8.87
C LEU A 104 -4.96 3.21 -8.86
N CYS A 105 -5.42 3.70 -10.00
CA CYS A 105 -5.82 5.08 -10.20
C CYS A 105 -7.29 5.15 -10.60
N PHE A 106 -8.05 6.06 -10.02
CA PHE A 106 -9.50 6.16 -10.27
C PHE A 106 -10.01 7.57 -10.11
N ASP A 107 -11.13 7.83 -10.79
CA ASP A 107 -11.87 9.08 -10.65
C ASP A 107 -12.32 9.30 -9.19
N LYS A 108 -12.12 10.52 -8.68
CA LYS A 108 -12.54 10.96 -7.34
C LYS A 108 -14.02 10.70 -7.06
N LYS A 109 -14.87 10.69 -8.07
CA LYS A 109 -16.31 10.38 -7.95
C LYS A 109 -16.56 9.02 -7.29
N TYR A 110 -15.67 8.05 -7.48
CA TYR A 110 -15.85 6.68 -6.99
C TYR A 110 -14.97 6.36 -5.76
N LYS A 111 -14.40 7.39 -5.13
CA LYS A 111 -13.39 7.24 -4.07
C LYS A 111 -13.80 6.29 -2.95
N GLN A 112 -15.05 6.35 -2.49
CA GLN A 112 -15.50 5.51 -1.37
C GLN A 112 -15.39 4.01 -1.66
N ALA A 113 -15.86 3.57 -2.83
CA ALA A 113 -15.78 2.17 -3.24
C ALA A 113 -14.32 1.76 -3.49
N PHE A 114 -13.55 2.60 -4.19
CA PHE A 114 -12.17 2.26 -4.53
C PHE A 114 -11.22 2.30 -3.32
N ASP A 115 -11.46 3.12 -2.30
CA ASP A 115 -10.67 3.09 -1.06
C ASP A 115 -10.84 1.75 -0.32
N ILE A 116 -12.04 1.18 -0.33
CA ILE A 116 -12.31 -0.13 0.28
C ILE A 116 -11.66 -1.23 -0.58
N PHE A 117 -11.79 -1.14 -1.91
CA PHE A 117 -11.13 -2.04 -2.84
C PHE A 117 -9.61 -2.04 -2.66
N LEU A 118 -8.98 -0.86 -2.60
CA LEU A 118 -7.54 -0.68 -2.34
C LEU A 118 -7.10 -1.39 -1.06
N LYS A 119 -7.85 -1.23 0.03
CA LYS A 119 -7.55 -1.92 1.31
C LYS A 119 -7.62 -3.43 1.16
N ASN A 120 -8.56 -3.95 0.39
CA ASN A 120 -8.68 -5.39 0.13
C ASN A 120 -7.54 -5.91 -0.74
N ILE A 121 -7.14 -5.18 -1.78
CA ILE A 121 -5.98 -5.51 -2.62
C ILE A 121 -4.68 -5.46 -1.79
N SER A 122 -4.49 -4.43 -0.96
CA SER A 122 -3.36 -4.32 -0.04
C SER A 122 -3.25 -5.54 0.89
N LYS A 123 -4.35 -5.98 1.50
CA LYS A 123 -4.38 -7.18 2.34
C LYS A 123 -3.99 -8.45 1.57
N ARG A 124 -4.45 -8.58 0.32
CA ARG A 124 -4.13 -9.75 -0.51
C ARG A 124 -2.66 -9.77 -0.91
N LEU A 125 -2.12 -8.63 -1.34
CA LEU A 125 -0.70 -8.48 -1.63
C LEU A 125 0.15 -8.77 -0.39
N ALA A 126 -0.23 -8.24 0.78
CA ALA A 126 0.42 -8.57 2.05
C ALA A 126 0.42 -10.08 2.35
N GLY A 127 -0.57 -10.82 1.87
CA GLY A 127 -0.65 -12.29 1.96
C GLY A 127 0.09 -13.05 0.85
N GLY A 128 0.79 -12.37 -0.06
CA GLY A 128 1.48 -12.98 -1.20
C GLY A 128 0.59 -13.26 -2.42
N VAL A 129 -0.67 -12.83 -2.39
CA VAL A 129 -1.60 -13.00 -3.50
C VAL A 129 -1.58 -11.74 -4.35
N ARG A 130 -1.21 -11.86 -5.63
CA ARG A 130 -1.20 -10.76 -6.61
C ARG A 130 -2.46 -10.80 -7.47
N PRO A 131 -3.54 -10.06 -7.14
CA PRO A 131 -4.78 -10.12 -7.90
C PRO A 131 -4.62 -9.44 -9.25
N ASP A 132 -5.39 -9.86 -10.26
CA ASP A 132 -5.45 -9.12 -11.52
C ASP A 132 -6.25 -7.83 -11.34
N ILE A 133 -5.54 -6.71 -11.29
CA ILE A 133 -6.09 -5.37 -11.10
C ILE A 133 -6.31 -4.64 -12.42
N SER A 134 -6.02 -5.26 -13.57
CA SER A 134 -6.31 -4.66 -14.88
C SER A 134 -7.79 -4.87 -15.23
N LEU A 135 -8.66 -4.13 -14.54
CA LEU A 135 -10.11 -4.31 -14.63
C LEU A 135 -10.67 -3.76 -15.96
N GLY A 136 -11.49 -4.56 -16.64
CA GLY A 136 -12.42 -4.06 -17.66
C GLY A 136 -13.66 -3.41 -17.06
N GLU A 137 -14.54 -2.85 -17.90
CA GLU A 137 -15.76 -2.14 -17.48
C GLU A 137 -16.63 -2.93 -16.50
N GLN A 138 -16.86 -4.23 -16.78
CA GLN A 138 -17.63 -5.10 -15.88
C GLN A 138 -16.97 -5.28 -14.49
N GLY A 139 -15.64 -5.29 -14.43
CA GLY A 139 -14.91 -5.38 -13.16
C GLY A 139 -15.03 -4.09 -12.36
N ILE A 140 -14.97 -2.95 -13.05
CA ILE A 140 -15.14 -1.62 -12.46
C ILE A 140 -16.56 -1.47 -11.90
N GLU A 141 -17.58 -1.87 -12.65
CA GLU A 141 -18.98 -1.85 -12.19
C GLU A 141 -19.18 -2.72 -10.95
N LYS A 142 -18.62 -3.94 -10.92
CA LYS A 142 -18.68 -4.79 -9.72
C LYS A 142 -18.02 -4.16 -8.51
N VAL A 143 -16.90 -3.45 -8.67
CA VAL A 143 -16.27 -2.71 -7.56
C VAL A 143 -17.23 -1.63 -7.05
N ILE A 144 -17.86 -0.86 -7.95
CA ILE A 144 -18.76 0.23 -7.58
C ILE A 144 -20.04 -0.31 -6.92
N GLU A 145 -20.72 -1.27 -7.54
CA GLU A 145 -21.99 -1.85 -7.07
C GLU A 145 -21.84 -2.57 -5.73
N SER A 146 -20.70 -3.24 -5.50
CA SER A 146 -20.41 -3.90 -4.22
C SER A 146 -19.88 -2.96 -3.14
N GLY A 147 -19.74 -1.66 -3.43
CA GLY A 147 -19.12 -0.70 -2.50
C GLY A 147 -17.66 -1.03 -2.18
N GLY A 148 -16.93 -1.67 -3.10
CA GLY A 148 -15.51 -2.00 -2.95
C GLY A 148 -15.21 -3.33 -2.29
N VAL A 149 -16.22 -4.11 -1.90
CA VAL A 149 -16.04 -5.41 -1.24
C VAL A 149 -15.60 -6.49 -2.22
N TRP A 150 -16.07 -6.42 -3.47
CA TRP A 150 -15.68 -7.36 -4.50
C TRP A 150 -14.18 -7.24 -4.83
N THR A 151 -13.51 -8.38 -5.03
CA THR A 151 -12.15 -8.41 -5.56
C THR A 151 -12.00 -9.45 -6.67
N PRO A 152 -11.11 -9.23 -7.65
CA PRO A 152 -10.88 -10.15 -8.78
C PRO A 152 -10.35 -11.49 -8.28
N LYS A 153 -10.91 -12.59 -8.76
CA LYS A 153 -10.44 -13.93 -8.37
C LYS A 153 -9.12 -14.28 -9.06
N ASP A 154 -8.95 -13.84 -10.29
CA ASP A 154 -7.76 -14.08 -11.09
C ASP A 154 -6.53 -13.41 -10.49
N THR A 155 -5.37 -14.01 -10.77
CA THR A 155 -4.08 -13.57 -10.24
C THR A 155 -3.05 -13.42 -11.34
N VAL A 156 -2.10 -12.52 -11.11
CA VAL A 156 -0.99 -12.25 -12.01
C VAL A 156 0.27 -12.89 -11.44
N LYS A 157 1.00 -13.64 -12.28
CA LYS A 157 2.26 -14.28 -11.87
C LYS A 157 3.35 -13.23 -11.62
N LEU A 158 4.32 -13.57 -10.77
CA LEU A 158 5.59 -12.85 -10.71
C LEU A 158 6.23 -12.78 -12.10
N PRO A 159 6.85 -11.63 -12.48
CA PRO A 159 7.58 -11.56 -13.72
C PRO A 159 8.64 -12.67 -13.76
N PRO A 160 8.97 -13.19 -14.95
CA PRO A 160 10.00 -14.21 -15.07
C PRO A 160 11.30 -13.71 -14.44
N LYS A 161 11.96 -14.59 -13.69
CA LYS A 161 13.26 -14.27 -13.09
C LYS A 161 14.30 -14.30 -14.20
N GLU A 162 14.79 -13.13 -14.57
CA GLU A 162 15.98 -13.02 -15.40
C GLU A 162 17.18 -13.61 -14.65
N GLU A 163 18.18 -14.10 -15.39
CA GLU A 163 19.40 -14.62 -14.80
C GLU A 163 20.04 -13.57 -13.88
N GLY A 164 20.48 -13.99 -12.70
CA GLY A 164 21.01 -13.05 -11.69
C GLY A 164 19.98 -12.28 -10.87
N THR A 165 18.67 -12.55 -11.07
CA THR A 165 17.58 -11.88 -10.33
C THR A 165 16.90 -12.78 -9.29
N ALA A 166 16.79 -12.29 -8.06
CA ALA A 166 16.08 -12.95 -6.97
C ALA A 166 14.95 -12.07 -6.41
N ILE A 167 13.76 -12.66 -6.25
CA ILE A 167 12.67 -12.04 -5.48
C ILE A 167 13.03 -12.18 -3.99
N VAL A 168 13.22 -11.06 -3.31
CA VAL A 168 13.64 -11.02 -1.91
C VAL A 168 12.47 -10.85 -0.95
N LYS A 169 11.36 -10.28 -1.42
CA LYS A 169 10.14 -10.05 -0.64
C LYS A 169 8.91 -10.04 -1.53
N ASP A 170 7.94 -10.91 -1.28
CA ASP A 170 6.69 -11.01 -2.05
C ASP A 170 5.42 -11.09 -1.17
N SER A 171 5.59 -11.16 0.14
CA SER A 171 4.54 -11.35 1.13
C SER A 171 5.02 -10.89 2.51
N ARG A 172 4.09 -10.64 3.44
CA ARG A 172 4.43 -10.32 4.83
C ARG A 172 4.69 -11.60 5.63
N LYS A 173 5.89 -11.72 6.18
CA LYS A 173 6.25 -12.77 7.14
C LYS A 173 5.57 -12.55 8.49
N PHE A 174 5.61 -13.55 9.36
CA PHE A 174 5.03 -13.46 10.71
C PHE A 174 5.59 -12.27 11.52
N SER A 175 6.90 -12.05 11.48
CA SER A 175 7.55 -10.90 12.11
C SER A 175 7.02 -9.56 11.59
N GLU A 176 6.77 -9.44 10.29
CA GLU A 176 6.25 -8.23 9.66
C GLU A 176 4.77 -7.99 10.00
N LYS A 177 4.00 -9.06 10.23
CA LYS A 177 2.63 -8.93 10.75
C LYS A 177 2.61 -8.34 12.16
N LEU A 178 3.56 -8.74 13.02
CA LEU A 178 3.72 -8.16 14.37
C LEU A 178 4.14 -6.69 14.31
N ILE A 179 5.06 -6.33 13.40
CA ILE A 179 5.44 -4.94 13.16
C ILE A 179 4.23 -4.11 12.72
N GLU A 180 3.40 -4.63 11.81
CA GLU A 180 2.19 -3.92 11.38
C GLU A 180 1.18 -3.74 12.53
N GLN A 181 1.01 -4.75 13.39
CA GLN A 181 0.18 -4.60 14.59
C GLN A 181 0.70 -3.48 15.49
N SER A 182 2.01 -3.34 15.63
CA SER A 182 2.63 -2.21 16.35
C SER A 182 2.33 -0.87 15.65
N ARG A 183 2.46 -0.80 14.31
CA ARG A 183 2.16 0.41 13.50
C ARG A 183 0.70 0.86 13.57
N GLN A 184 -0.25 -0.06 13.79
CA GLN A 184 -1.67 0.26 13.91
C GLN A 184 -2.03 0.95 15.23
N GLY A 185 -1.08 0.99 16.18
CA GLY A 185 -1.23 1.60 17.48
C GLY A 185 -2.13 0.77 18.39
N ASN A 186 -1.97 0.99 19.70
CA ASN A 186 -2.61 0.19 20.74
C ASN A 186 -4.07 0.59 20.98
N LYS A 187 -4.88 0.75 19.91
CA LYS A 187 -6.28 1.20 20.00
C LYS A 187 -7.11 0.31 20.94
N GLY A 188 -6.85 -0.99 20.93
CA GLY A 188 -7.49 -1.96 21.85
C GLY A 188 -7.01 -1.84 23.30
N CYS A 189 -5.71 -1.60 23.52
CA CYS A 189 -5.16 -1.41 24.87
C CYS A 189 -5.67 -0.10 25.50
N TYR A 190 -5.85 0.96 24.69
CA TYR A 190 -6.45 2.20 25.15
C TYR A 190 -7.90 1.97 25.58
N ALA A 191 -8.72 1.30 24.76
CA ALA A 191 -10.11 0.99 25.10
C ALA A 191 -10.22 0.13 26.38
N ALA A 192 -9.37 -0.90 26.53
CA ALA A 192 -9.32 -1.72 27.74
C ALA A 192 -8.88 -0.92 28.98
N SER A 193 -7.91 -0.01 28.83
CA SER A 193 -7.47 0.89 29.90
C SER A 193 -8.60 1.83 30.35
N TRP A 194 -9.37 2.40 29.41
CA TRP A 194 -10.53 3.23 29.72
C TRP A 194 -11.63 2.46 30.45
N VAL A 195 -11.95 1.24 30.02
CA VAL A 195 -12.94 0.39 30.69
C VAL A 195 -12.50 0.05 32.12
N LEU A 196 -11.22 -0.28 32.33
CA LEU A 196 -10.66 -0.55 33.65
C LEU A 196 -10.72 0.69 34.55
N LEU A 197 -10.31 1.86 34.04
CA LEU A 197 -10.36 3.12 34.79
C LEU A 197 -11.78 3.49 35.20
N LEU A 198 -12.74 3.39 34.28
CA LEU A 198 -14.16 3.64 34.59
C LEU A 198 -14.71 2.64 35.61
N GLY A 199 -14.31 1.37 35.54
CA GLY A 199 -14.66 0.35 36.52
C GLY A 199 -14.13 0.66 37.92
N ILE A 200 -12.87 1.10 38.03
CA ILE A 200 -12.25 1.51 39.29
C ILE A 200 -12.98 2.73 39.88
N VAL A 201 -13.26 3.76 39.06
CA VAL A 201 -14.00 4.94 39.52
C VAL A 201 -15.39 4.57 40.01
N ALA A 202 -16.11 3.69 39.30
CA ALA A 202 -17.42 3.21 39.73
C ALA A 202 -17.35 2.46 41.06
N LEU A 203 -16.32 1.62 41.27
CA LEU A 203 -16.09 0.92 42.55
C LEU A 203 -15.78 1.88 43.70
N ILE A 204 -14.99 2.94 43.44
CA ILE A 204 -14.70 3.97 44.45
C ILE A 204 -15.98 4.73 44.82
N LEU A 205 -16.77 5.17 43.84
CA LEU A 205 -18.04 5.85 44.10
C LEU A 205 -19.04 4.94 44.83
N PHE A 206 -19.12 3.67 44.44
CA PHE A 206 -19.97 2.70 45.11
C PHE A 206 -19.55 2.49 46.56
N SER A 207 -18.26 2.30 46.82
CA SER A 207 -17.73 2.10 48.18
C SER A 207 -17.90 3.34 49.08
N LEU A 208 -17.64 4.55 48.56
CA LEU A 208 -17.89 5.80 49.27
C LEU A 208 -19.37 5.99 49.62
N LYS A 209 -20.28 5.63 48.70
CA LYS A 209 -21.73 5.66 48.93
C LYS A 209 -22.17 4.65 49.98
N THR A 210 -21.65 3.42 49.95
CA THR A 210 -21.96 2.40 50.96
C THR A 210 -21.39 2.73 52.34
N CYS A 211 -20.30 3.50 52.41
CA CYS A 211 -19.71 3.97 53.66
C CYS A 211 -20.31 5.29 54.17
N GLY A 212 -21.30 5.87 53.48
CA GLY A 212 -21.99 7.10 53.91
C GLY A 212 -21.15 8.38 53.85
N VAL A 213 -20.05 8.36 53.10
CA VAL A 213 -19.15 9.52 52.92
C VAL A 213 -19.70 10.48 51.86
N ILE A 214 -20.52 9.95 50.93
CA ILE A 214 -21.21 10.66 49.85
C ILE A 214 -22.62 10.09 49.72
#